data_AF-A0A4Y2UY79-F1
#
_entry.id   AF-A0A4Y2UY79-F1
#
_cell.length_a   1.000
_cell.length_b   1.000
_cell.length_c   1.000
_cell.angle_alpha   90.00
_cell.angle_beta   90.00
_cell.angle_gamma   90.00
#
_symmetry.space_group_name_H-M   'P 1'
#
loop_
_entity.id
_entity.type
_entity.pdbx_description
1 polymer ?
#
loop_
_entity_poly.entity_id
_entity_poly.type
_entity_poly.pdbx_seq_one_letter_code
_entity_poly.pdbx_strand_id
1 'polypeptide(L)'
;LNVDQNVVVCGESTDADIAQLAVNNQAEDGLSGDEEVKEIQKKPLPSASEAMVHIHEFRRFFEGQSNVEDSIFVAIDRLESHAMSERLHSQKQLKISAFFLK
;
A
#
# COMPACT_ATOMS: atom_id res chain seq x y z
N LEU A 1 -28.95 30.02 20.35
CA LEU A 1 -27.60 29.44 20.24
C LEU A 1 -26.83 30.28 19.23
N ASN A 2 -25.88 31.09 19.72
CA ASN A 2 -25.09 32.00 18.91
C ASN A 2 -23.92 31.19 18.31
N VAL A 3 -23.87 31.06 16.98
CA VAL A 3 -23.01 30.08 16.27
C VAL A 3 -21.70 30.72 15.77
N ASP A 4 -21.50 32.02 15.97
CA ASP A 4 -20.38 32.76 15.37
C ASP A 4 -19.10 32.78 16.22
N GLN A 5 -19.03 32.04 17.34
CA GLN A 5 -17.93 32.16 18.30
C GLN A 5 -16.93 31.00 18.26
N ASN A 6 -16.73 30.36 17.11
CA ASN A 6 -15.72 29.29 17.01
C ASN A 6 -14.97 29.25 15.67
N VAL A 7 -14.72 30.42 15.06
CA VAL A 7 -13.71 30.51 14.00
C VAL A 7 -12.35 30.69 14.67
N VAL A 8 -11.69 29.56 14.99
CA VAL A 8 -10.26 29.57 15.35
C VAL A 8 -9.49 29.81 14.06
N VAL A 9 -9.04 31.06 13.87
CA VAL A 9 -8.09 31.41 12.82
C VAL A 9 -6.78 30.71 13.17
N CYS A 10 -6.33 29.76 12.35
CA CYS A 10 -5.01 29.17 12.50
C CYS A 10 -3.97 30.29 12.39
N GLY A 11 -3.30 30.59 13.51
CA GLY A 11 -2.12 31.45 13.49
C GLY A 11 -1.08 30.88 12.54
N GLU A 12 -0.37 31.74 11.83
CA GLU A 12 0.66 31.35 10.88
C GLU A 12 1.84 30.73 11.66
N SER A 13 2.07 29.43 11.49
CA SER A 13 3.22 28.75 12.08
C SER A 13 4.51 29.25 11.42
N THR A 14 5.49 29.65 12.21
CA THR A 14 6.78 30.07 11.68
C THR A 14 7.66 28.86 11.36
N ASP A 15 8.63 29.02 10.45
CA ASP A 15 9.57 27.96 10.08
C ASP A 15 10.31 27.35 11.28
N ALA A 16 10.48 28.14 12.36
CA ALA A 16 11.04 27.68 13.62
C ALA A 16 10.14 26.66 14.35
N ASP A 17 8.82 26.83 14.28
CA ASP A 17 7.84 25.92 14.88
C ASP A 17 7.80 24.58 14.11
N ILE A 18 7.93 24.63 12.78
CA ILE A 18 8.00 23.45 11.91
C ILE A 18 9.29 22.67 12.17
N ALA A 19 10.42 23.37 12.31
CA ALA A 19 11.71 22.75 12.60
C ALA A 19 11.71 22.05 13.97
N GLN A 20 11.11 22.66 15.00
CA GLN A 20 11.00 22.01 16.32
C GLN A 20 10.10 20.78 16.28
N LEU A 21 8.98 20.81 15.54
CA LEU A 21 8.11 19.65 15.38
C LEU A 21 8.85 18.48 14.71
N ALA A 22 9.67 18.76 13.70
CA ALA A 22 10.46 17.75 13.00
C ALA A 22 11.54 17.12 13.89
N VAL A 23 12.16 17.90 14.77
CA VAL A 23 13.19 17.40 15.71
C VAL A 23 12.54 16.58 16.84
N ASN A 24 11.41 17.02 17.39
CA ASN A 24 10.71 16.27 18.44
C ASN A 24 10.17 14.93 17.94
N ASN A 25 9.67 14.85 16.70
CA ASN A 25 9.19 13.60 16.12
C ASN A 25 10.33 12.60 15.82
N GLN A 26 11.57 13.06 15.63
CA GLN A 26 12.72 12.16 15.46
C GLN A 26 13.28 11.63 16.80
N ALA A 27 13.02 12.31 17.92
CA ALA A 27 13.50 11.89 19.23
C ALA A 27 12.64 10.79 19.89
N GLU A 28 11.39 10.62 19.45
CA GLU A 28 10.45 9.59 19.95
C GLU A 28 10.65 8.23 19.24
N ASP A 29 11.39 8.16 18.14
CA ASP A 29 11.59 6.93 17.35
C ASP A 29 12.76 6.06 17.86
N GLY A 30 13.22 6.34 19.08
CA GLY A 30 14.31 5.63 19.72
C GLY A 30 14.03 5.43 21.20
N LEU A 31 13.22 4.42 21.54
CA LEU A 31 13.44 3.48 22.66
C LEU A 31 12.33 2.40 22.70
N SER A 32 12.69 1.20 22.24
CA SER A 32 12.41 -0.09 22.89
C SER A 32 10.97 -0.40 23.35
N GLY A 33 10.09 -0.74 22.40
CA GLY A 33 8.95 -1.62 22.63
C GLY A 33 9.30 -3.04 22.20
N ASP A 34 9.59 -3.90 23.17
CA ASP A 34 9.77 -5.34 23.03
C ASP A 34 8.43 -5.99 22.63
N GLU A 35 8.03 -5.82 21.37
CA GLU A 35 7.11 -6.75 20.73
C GLU A 35 7.97 -7.72 19.94
N GLU A 36 7.98 -8.98 20.36
CA GLU A 36 8.60 -10.09 19.65
C GLU A 36 8.37 -9.92 18.14
N VAL A 37 9.38 -9.40 17.44
CA VAL A 37 9.47 -9.48 15.99
C VAL A 37 9.66 -10.96 15.73
N LYS A 38 8.53 -11.68 15.63
CA LYS A 38 8.49 -12.97 14.96
C LYS A 38 9.18 -12.67 13.64
N GLU A 39 10.35 -13.26 13.48
CA GLU A 39 11.12 -13.23 12.26
C GLU A 39 10.19 -13.78 11.16
N ILE A 40 9.40 -12.89 10.55
CA ILE A 40 8.55 -13.24 9.42
C ILE A 40 9.58 -13.58 8.37
N GLN A 41 9.85 -14.87 8.19
CA GLN A 41 10.69 -15.36 7.11
C GLN A 41 10.19 -14.65 5.86
N LYS A 42 10.98 -13.69 5.36
CA LYS A 42 10.61 -12.90 4.20
C LYS A 42 10.61 -13.86 3.03
N LYS A 43 9.47 -14.52 2.81
CA LYS A 43 9.20 -15.16 1.53
C LYS A 43 9.42 -14.10 0.46
N PRO A 44 10.15 -14.44 -0.61
CA PRO A 44 10.37 -13.49 -1.68
C PRO A 44 9.03 -12.94 -2.17
N LEU A 45 8.96 -11.64 -2.47
CA LEU A 45 7.75 -11.07 -3.07
C LEU A 45 7.54 -11.78 -4.41
N PRO A 46 6.33 -12.34 -4.66
CA PRO A 46 6.05 -12.98 -5.92
C PRO A 46 6.04 -11.95 -7.06
N SER A 47 6.53 -12.36 -8.23
CA SER A 47 6.28 -11.64 -9.47
C SER A 47 4.79 -11.62 -9.80
N ALA A 48 4.35 -10.69 -10.66
CA ALA A 48 2.96 -10.65 -11.12
C ALA A 48 2.51 -11.98 -11.76
N SER A 49 3.40 -12.67 -12.47
CA SER A 49 3.13 -13.99 -13.05
C SER A 49 2.94 -15.07 -11.98
N GLU A 50 3.78 -15.10 -10.95
CA GLU A 50 3.66 -16.05 -9.83
C GLU A 50 2.40 -15.76 -9.02
N ALA A 51 2.09 -14.49 -8.77
CA ALA A 51 0.85 -14.08 -8.11
C ALA A 51 -0.38 -14.58 -8.88
N MET A 52 -0.41 -14.44 -10.21
CA MET A 52 -1.52 -14.95 -11.03
C MET A 52 -1.67 -16.48 -10.96
N VAL A 53 -0.56 -17.23 -10.95
CA VAL A 53 -0.61 -18.69 -10.77
C VAL A 53 -1.26 -19.04 -9.43
N HIS A 54 -0.85 -18.39 -8.35
CA HIS A 54 -1.42 -18.61 -7.02
C HIS A 54 -2.90 -18.19 -6.92
N ILE A 55 -3.28 -17.08 -7.57
CA ILE A 55 -4.68 -16.64 -7.60
C ILE A 55 -5.56 -17.65 -8.35
N HIS A 56 -5.08 -18.21 -9.47
CA HIS A 56 -5.82 -19.24 -10.20
C HIS A 56 -5.94 -20.55 -9.43
N GLU A 57 -4.89 -20.96 -8.71
CA GLU A 57 -4.96 -22.12 -7.82
C GLU A 57 -5.98 -21.90 -6.70
N PHE A 58 -5.96 -20.71 -6.10
CA PHE A 58 -6.92 -20.31 -5.07
C PHE A 58 -8.37 -20.29 -5.60
N ARG A 59 -8.60 -19.81 -6.82
CA ARG A 59 -9.90 -19.85 -7.49
C ARG A 59 -10.41 -21.29 -7.65
N ARG A 60 -9.58 -22.19 -8.18
CA ARG A 60 -9.92 -23.61 -8.37
C ARG A 60 -10.29 -24.31 -7.07
N PHE A 61 -9.64 -23.93 -5.97
CA PHE A 61 -9.97 -24.47 -4.66
C PHE A 61 -11.44 -24.19 -4.28
N PHE A 62 -11.92 -22.97 -4.50
CA PHE A 62 -13.31 -22.58 -4.22
C PHE A 62 -14.32 -23.13 -5.23
N GLU A 63 -13.94 -23.24 -6.51
CA GLU A 63 -14.78 -23.89 -7.53
C GLU A 63 -15.11 -25.35 -7.19
N GLY A 64 -14.26 -26.03 -6.42
CA GLY A 64 -14.49 -27.40 -5.95
C GLY A 64 -15.38 -27.53 -4.71
N GLN A 65 -15.83 -26.43 -4.11
CA GLN A 65 -16.63 -26.44 -2.88
C GLN A 65 -18.11 -26.19 -3.17
N SER A 66 -19.01 -26.85 -2.43
CA SER A 66 -20.47 -26.78 -2.67
C SER A 66 -21.18 -25.62 -1.96
N ASN A 67 -20.55 -24.93 -1.01
CA ASN A 67 -21.16 -23.90 -0.16
C ASN A 67 -20.34 -22.61 -0.13
N VAL A 68 -20.01 -22.09 -1.31
CA VAL A 68 -19.24 -20.85 -1.46
C VAL A 68 -20.17 -19.76 -1.93
N GLU A 69 -20.14 -18.63 -1.25
CA GLU A 69 -20.88 -17.46 -1.70
C GLU A 69 -20.24 -16.84 -2.94
N ASP A 70 -21.07 -16.36 -3.87
CA ASP A 70 -20.62 -15.69 -5.09
C ASP A 70 -19.72 -14.46 -4.81
N SER A 71 -19.87 -13.86 -3.63
CA SER A 71 -19.04 -12.75 -3.14
C SER A 71 -17.55 -13.07 -3.16
N ILE A 72 -17.17 -14.34 -2.96
CA ILE A 72 -15.77 -14.80 -3.02
C ILE A 72 -15.22 -14.71 -4.44
N PHE A 73 -15.99 -15.12 -5.45
CA PHE A 73 -15.54 -15.04 -6.84
C PHE A 73 -15.42 -13.59 -7.32
N VAL A 74 -16.32 -12.70 -6.88
CA VAL A 74 -16.20 -11.25 -7.11
C VAL A 74 -14.92 -10.68 -6.48
N ALA A 75 -14.55 -11.15 -5.29
CA ALA A 75 -13.30 -10.75 -4.65
C ALA A 75 -12.07 -11.27 -5.41
N ILE A 76 -12.12 -12.51 -5.90
CA ILE A 76 -11.06 -13.11 -6.73
C ILE A 76 -10.88 -12.32 -8.03
N ASP A 77 -11.96 -11.95 -8.71
CA ASP A 77 -11.90 -11.16 -9.95
C ASP A 77 -11.20 -9.80 -9.75
N ARG A 78 -11.47 -9.15 -8.61
CA ARG A 78 -10.79 -7.90 -8.24
C ARG A 78 -9.31 -8.12 -7.99
N LEU A 79 -8.94 -9.24 -7.37
CA LEU A 79 -7.55 -9.60 -7.10
C LEU A 79 -6.78 -9.91 -8.39
N GLU A 80 -7.38 -10.66 -9.32
CA GLU A 80 -6.82 -10.92 -10.66
C GLU A 80 -6.59 -9.61 -11.42
N SER A 81 -7.58 -8.70 -11.41
CA SER A 81 -7.48 -7.39 -12.04
C SER A 81 -6.35 -6.54 -11.47
N HIS A 82 -6.20 -6.54 -10.14
CA HIS A 82 -5.13 -5.81 -9.46
C HIS A 82 -3.75 -6.35 -9.87
N ALA A 83 -3.53 -7.66 -9.78
CA ALA A 83 -2.26 -8.30 -10.13
C ALA A 83 -1.84 -8.02 -11.60
N MET A 84 -2.81 -7.96 -12.51
CA MET A 84 -2.54 -7.58 -13.91
C MET A 84 -2.25 -6.09 -14.10
N SER A 85 -2.90 -5.21 -13.34
CA SER A 85 -2.70 -3.76 -13.45
C SER A 85 -1.32 -3.31 -12.92
N GLU A 86 -0.83 -3.89 -11.83
CA GLU A 86 0.52 -3.66 -11.28
C GLU A 86 1.63 -4.05 -12.28
N ARG A 87 1.38 -5.07 -13.13
CA ARG A 87 2.31 -5.46 -14.21
C ARG A 87 2.48 -4.36 -15.27
N LEU A 88 1.41 -3.63 -15.57
CA LEU A 88 1.44 -2.54 -16.55
C LEU A 88 2.13 -1.29 -16.01
N HIS A 89 1.97 -1.00 -14.72
CA HIS A 89 2.57 0.17 -14.07
C HIS A 89 4.03 -0.06 -13.61
N SER A 90 4.44 -1.32 -13.38
CA SER A 90 5.82 -1.67 -13.03
C SER A 90 6.77 -1.79 -14.23
N GLN A 91 6.25 -1.83 -15.46
CA GLN A 91 7.08 -1.59 -16.65
C GLN A 91 7.54 -0.14 -16.63
N LYS A 92 8.73 0.10 -16.07
CA LYS A 92 9.41 1.40 -16.09
C LYS A 92 9.24 2.01 -17.48
N GLN A 93 8.57 3.15 -17.54
CA GLN A 93 8.46 3.96 -18.75
C GLN A 93 9.87 4.11 -19.33
N LEU A 94 10.10 3.58 -20.54
CA LEU A 94 11.36 3.82 -21.22
C LEU A 94 11.47 5.33 -21.40
N LYS A 95 12.50 5.94 -20.79
CA LYS A 95 12.73 7.37 -20.96
C LYS A 95 12.85 7.64 -22.46
N ILE A 96 12.07 8.59 -22.96
CA ILE A 96 12.03 8.93 -24.39
C ILE A 96 13.43 9.27 -24.94
N SER A 97 14.34 9.72 -24.07
CA SER A 97 15.75 9.95 -24.36
C SER A 97 16.47 8.73 -24.95
N ALA A 98 16.04 7.51 -24.63
CA ALA A 98 16.58 6.27 -25.21
C ALA A 98 16.34 6.16 -26.73
N PHE A 99 15.34 6.87 -27.27
CA PHE A 99 15.05 6.90 -28.71
C PHE A 99 15.76 8.06 -29.44
N PHE A 100 16.39 8.99 -28.70
CA PHE A 100 17.06 10.17 -29.26
C PHE A 100 18.59 10.15 -29.13
N LEU A 101 19.16 9.12 -28.48
CA LEU A 101 20.60 8.86 -28.52
C LEU A 101 20.95 8.25 -29.88
N LYS A 102 21.41 9.11 -30.79
CA LYS A 102 21.97 8.75 -32.09
C LYS A 102 23.41 9.23 -32.14
#